data_AF-A0A7S1FEZ6-F1
#
_entry.id   AF-A0A7S1FEZ6-F1
#
_cell.length_a   1.000
_cell.length_b   1.000
_cell.length_c   1.000
_cell.angle_alpha   90.00
_cell.angle_beta   90.00
_cell.angle_gamma   90.00
#
_symmetry.space_group_name_H-M   'P 1'
#
loop_
_entity.id
_entity.type
_entity.pdbx_description
1 polymer ?
#
loop_
_entity_poly.entity_id
_entity_poly.type
_entity_poly.pdbx_seq_one_letter_code
_entity_poly.pdbx_strand_id
1 'polypeptide(L)'
;MLQRLIQERAKQPGASLALPEGYICALAEVPHYWKRIDCWMFFRSYRDRVACCSDDLDDFADIVDCFESSEALSSLLALILATGNFLNAGGDDGGADGFDLDVLEKLPEIKDGDGLDLRHFILK
;
A
#
# COMPACT_ATOMS: atom_id res chain seq x y z
N MET A 1 -11.56 36.62 -1.01
CA MET A 1 -11.45 37.42 0.23
C MET A 1 -10.34 38.46 0.15
N LEU A 2 -9.07 38.07 -0.03
CA LEU A 2 -7.94 39.00 -0.12
C LEU A 2 -8.10 40.09 -1.21
N GLN A 3 -8.50 39.72 -2.42
CA GLN A 3 -8.73 40.71 -3.48
C GLN A 3 -9.83 41.72 -3.16
N ARG A 4 -10.87 41.31 -2.41
CA ARG A 4 -11.91 42.23 -1.92
C ARG A 4 -11.34 43.19 -0.87
N LEU A 5 -10.52 42.70 0.06
CA LEU A 5 -9.85 43.53 1.06
C LEU A 5 -8.91 44.57 0.43
N ILE A 6 -8.13 44.18 -0.59
CA ILE A 6 -7.25 45.10 -1.33
C ILE A 6 -8.08 46.17 -2.05
N GLN A 7 -9.21 45.80 -2.67
CA GLN A 7 -10.11 46.74 -3.34
C GLN A 7 -10.77 47.73 -2.37
N GLU A 8 -11.23 47.27 -1.21
CA GLU A 8 -11.83 48.15 -0.20
C GLU A 8 -10.79 49.09 0.43
N ARG A 9 -9.57 48.61 0.68
CA ARG A 9 -8.46 49.45 1.14
C ARG A 9 -8.09 50.53 0.13
N ALA A 10 -8.16 50.24 -1.17
CA ALA A 10 -7.92 51.24 -2.21
C ALA A 10 -9.00 52.34 -2.23
N LYS A 11 -10.25 52.01 -1.85
CA LYS A 11 -11.34 52.99 -1.72
C LYS A 11 -11.21 53.86 -0.47
N GLN A 12 -10.64 53.32 0.61
CA GLN A 12 -10.47 54.02 1.90
C GLN A 12 -9.07 53.78 2.52
N PRO A 13 -8.02 54.44 2.00
CA PRO A 13 -6.63 54.17 2.40
C PRO A 13 -6.29 54.56 3.85
N GLY A 14 -7.11 55.40 4.49
CA GLY A 14 -6.93 55.85 5.88
C GLY A 14 -7.82 55.12 6.91
N ALA A 15 -8.61 54.13 6.49
CA ALA A 15 -9.45 53.38 7.42
C ALA A 15 -8.60 52.50 8.34
N SER A 16 -8.95 52.47 9.63
CA SER A 16 -8.33 51.58 10.62
C SER A 16 -8.66 50.13 10.26
N LEU A 17 -7.63 49.32 10.01
CA LEU A 17 -7.79 47.89 9.77
C LEU A 17 -7.89 47.13 11.09
N ALA A 18 -8.80 46.17 11.18
CA ALA A 18 -8.79 45.22 12.27
C ALA A 18 -7.54 44.32 12.18
N LEU A 19 -7.09 43.76 13.30
CA LEU A 19 -5.88 42.93 13.35
C LEU A 19 -5.83 41.81 12.28
N PRO A 20 -6.91 41.03 12.02
CA PRO A 20 -6.89 40.01 10.97
C PRO A 20 -6.76 40.59 9.56
N GLU A 21 -7.38 41.75 9.29
CA GLU A 21 -7.34 42.43 7.99
C GLU A 21 -5.95 42.99 7.72
N GLY A 22 -5.32 43.58 8.75
CA GLY A 22 -3.94 44.04 8.71
C GLY A 22 -2.96 42.89 8.45
N TYR A 23 -3.15 41.75 9.11
CA TYR A 23 -2.32 40.56 8.90
C TYR A 23 -2.43 40.02 7.47
N ILE A 24 -3.66 39.89 6.94
CA ILE A 24 -3.91 39.43 5.57
C ILE A 24 -3.31 40.41 4.54
N CYS A 25 -3.41 41.72 4.77
CA CYS A 25 -2.81 42.72 3.89
C CYS A 25 -1.27 42.63 3.89
N ALA A 26 -0.64 42.52 5.07
CA ALA A 26 0.81 42.37 5.19
C ALA A 26 1.31 41.07 4.51
N LEU A 27 0.54 39.98 4.64
CA LEU A 27 0.86 38.71 3.97
C LEU A 27 0.79 38.84 2.44
N ALA A 28 -0.14 39.64 1.91
CA ALA A 28 -0.32 39.87 0.48
C ALA A 28 0.79 40.72 -0.16
N GLU A 29 1.49 41.53 0.63
CA GLU A 29 2.67 42.28 0.19
C GLU A 29 3.86 41.35 -0.10
N VAL A 30 3.85 40.12 0.43
CA VAL A 30 4.86 39.11 0.13
C VAL A 30 4.66 38.59 -1.31
N PRO A 31 5.66 38.70 -2.20
CA PRO A 31 5.54 38.23 -3.57
C PRO A 31 5.22 36.74 -3.64
N HIS A 32 4.15 36.39 -4.34
CA HIS A 32 3.66 35.01 -4.49
C HIS A 32 3.42 34.28 -3.16
N TYR A 33 2.94 34.99 -2.13
CA TYR A 33 2.76 34.46 -0.76
C TYR A 33 2.09 33.07 -0.73
N TRP A 34 1.04 32.87 -1.52
CA TRP A 34 0.33 31.58 -1.57
C TRP A 34 1.22 30.44 -2.07
N LYS A 35 1.91 30.64 -3.20
CA LYS A 35 2.85 29.64 -3.74
C LYS A 35 3.99 29.34 -2.75
N ARG A 36 4.48 30.34 -2.03
CA ARG A 36 5.52 30.15 -1.01
C ARG A 36 5.02 29.32 0.16
N ILE A 37 3.80 29.58 0.62
CA ILE A 37 3.14 28.78 1.66
C ILE A 37 2.97 27.34 1.19
N ASP A 38 2.46 27.11 -0.03
CA ASP A 38 2.32 25.76 -0.61
C ASP A 38 3.68 25.04 -0.64
N CYS A 39 4.73 25.71 -1.14
CA CYS A 39 6.08 25.15 -1.14
C CYS A 39 6.58 24.84 0.27
N TRP A 40 6.37 25.71 1.25
CA TRP A 40 6.78 25.46 2.63
C TRP A 40 6.03 24.29 3.26
N MET A 41 4.72 24.17 3.02
CA MET A 41 3.95 23.01 3.50
C MET A 41 4.46 21.71 2.88
N PHE A 42 4.80 21.74 1.58
CA PHE A 42 5.46 20.62 0.93
C PHE A 42 6.82 20.33 1.56
N PHE A 43 7.71 21.31 1.68
CA PHE A 43 9.05 21.14 2.26
C PHE A 43 9.02 20.61 3.70
N ARG A 44 7.99 20.97 4.48
CA ARG A 44 7.84 20.47 5.85
C ARG A 44 7.37 19.02 5.93
N SER A 45 6.74 18.49 4.89
CA SER A 45 6.12 17.15 4.93
C SER A 45 6.67 16.16 3.92
N TYR A 46 7.42 16.59 2.90
CA TYR A 46 7.85 15.70 1.83
C TYR A 46 8.78 14.58 2.34
N ARG A 47 9.68 14.90 3.29
CA ARG A 47 10.63 13.90 3.82
C ARG A 47 9.90 12.76 4.49
N ASP A 48 8.94 13.08 5.35
CA ASP A 48 8.16 12.08 6.08
C ASP A 48 7.30 11.24 5.12
N ARG A 49 6.72 11.87 4.10
CA ARG A 49 5.94 11.15 3.07
C ARG A 49 6.80 10.21 2.22
N VAL A 50 8.00 10.66 1.84
CA VAL A 50 8.95 9.84 1.07
C VAL A 50 9.48 8.70 1.93
N ALA A 51 9.82 8.95 3.18
CA ALA A 51 10.28 7.92 4.12
C ALA A 51 9.22 6.83 4.30
N CYS A 52 7.98 7.22 4.64
CA CYS A 52 6.87 6.27 4.78
C CYS A 52 6.66 5.41 3.53
N CYS A 53 6.69 6.03 2.35
CA CYS A 53 6.54 5.29 1.09
C CYS A 53 7.75 4.40 0.78
N SER A 54 8.95 4.78 1.20
CA SER A 54 10.15 3.96 1.04
C SER A 54 10.06 2.73 1.94
N ASP A 55 9.73 2.94 3.22
CA ASP A 55 9.61 1.87 4.20
C ASP A 55 8.55 0.84 3.75
N ASP A 56 7.38 1.29 3.27
CA ASP A 56 6.33 0.41 2.73
C ASP A 56 6.81 -0.39 1.50
N LEU A 57 7.65 0.19 0.65
CA LEU A 57 8.18 -0.46 -0.55
C LEU A 57 9.31 -1.44 -0.21
N ASP A 58 10.16 -1.09 0.75
CA ASP A 58 11.24 -1.95 1.23
C ASP A 58 10.65 -3.19 1.93
N ASP A 59 9.63 -3.01 2.79
CA ASP A 59 8.89 -4.11 3.41
C ASP A 59 8.24 -5.03 2.36
N PHE A 60 7.66 -4.46 1.29
CA PHE A 60 7.08 -5.24 0.20
C PHE A 60 8.15 -6.01 -0.59
N ALA A 61 9.29 -5.39 -0.87
CA ALA A 61 10.42 -6.03 -1.54
C ALA A 61 10.95 -7.21 -0.71
N ASP A 62 11.12 -7.03 0.60
CA ASP A 62 11.56 -8.08 1.51
C ASP A 62 10.57 -9.27 1.52
N ILE A 63 9.26 -9.00 1.47
CA ILE A 63 8.24 -10.05 1.36
C ILE A 63 8.39 -10.82 0.04
N VAL A 64 8.53 -10.13 -1.09
CA VAL A 64 8.73 -10.76 -2.40
C VAL A 64 9.98 -11.62 -2.40
N ASP A 65 11.10 -11.09 -1.91
CA ASP A 65 12.36 -11.81 -1.81
C ASP A 65 12.23 -13.05 -0.92
N CYS A 66 11.49 -12.98 0.18
CA CYS A 66 11.20 -14.14 1.03
C CYS A 66 10.43 -15.25 0.28
N PHE A 67 9.49 -14.88 -0.60
CA PHE A 67 8.76 -15.85 -1.41
C PHE A 67 9.64 -16.45 -2.52
N GLU A 68 10.40 -15.62 -3.23
CA GLU A 68 11.23 -16.05 -4.36
C GLU A 68 12.47 -16.87 -3.95
N SER A 69 13.08 -16.53 -2.80
CA SER A 69 14.28 -17.23 -2.31
C SER A 69 14.00 -18.49 -1.49
N SER A 70 12.74 -18.75 -1.13
CA SER A 70 12.38 -19.89 -0.27
C SER A 70 12.30 -21.20 -1.05
N GLU A 71 13.39 -21.96 -1.03
CA GLU A 71 13.42 -23.34 -1.55
C GLU A 71 12.40 -24.24 -0.83
N ALA A 72 12.15 -24.00 0.46
CA ALA A 72 11.20 -24.76 1.25
C ALA A 72 9.75 -24.56 0.76
N LEU A 73 9.37 -23.32 0.47
CA LEU A 73 8.06 -23.03 -0.10
C LEU A 73 7.90 -23.65 -1.49
N SER A 74 8.91 -23.49 -2.35
CA SER A 74 8.90 -24.10 -3.68
C SER A 74 8.72 -25.63 -3.60
N SER A 75 9.46 -26.28 -2.70
CA SER A 75 9.37 -27.72 -2.46
C SER A 75 8.00 -28.14 -1.92
N LEU A 76 7.42 -27.36 -1.01
CA LEU A 76 6.09 -27.60 -0.48
C LEU A 76 5.02 -27.51 -1.58
N LEU A 77 5.05 -26.46 -2.40
CA LEU A 77 4.11 -26.29 -3.52
C LEU A 77 4.27 -27.41 -4.55
N ALA A 78 5.50 -27.84 -4.86
CA ALA A 78 5.76 -28.97 -5.74
C ALA A 78 5.22 -30.29 -5.16
N LEU A 79 5.36 -30.52 -3.85
CA LEU A 79 4.82 -31.70 -3.18
C LEU A 79 3.28 -31.71 -3.20
N ILE A 80 2.65 -30.56 -2.97
CA ILE A 80 1.19 -30.40 -3.09
C ILE A 80 0.73 -30.69 -4.52
N LEU A 81 1.42 -30.14 -5.53
CA LEU A 81 1.12 -30.39 -6.95
C LEU A 81 1.24 -31.88 -7.30
N ALA A 82 2.34 -32.53 -6.88
CA ALA A 82 2.57 -33.95 -7.12
C ALA A 82 1.49 -34.83 -6.45
N THR A 83 1.11 -34.47 -5.23
CA THR A 83 0.05 -35.17 -4.48
C THR A 83 -1.31 -34.99 -5.16
N GLY A 84 -1.67 -33.76 -5.56
CA GLY A 84 -2.90 -33.48 -6.29
C GLY A 84 -2.97 -34.22 -7.62
N ASN A 85 -1.88 -34.21 -8.40
CA ASN A 85 -1.78 -34.93 -9.67
C ASN A 85 -1.94 -36.45 -9.50
N PHE A 86 -1.40 -37.01 -8.40
CA PHE A 86 -1.59 -38.42 -8.09
C PHE A 86 -3.05 -38.74 -7.73
N LEU A 87 -3.68 -37.92 -6.89
CA LEU A 87 -5.07 -38.13 -6.45
C LEU A 87 -6.09 -37.92 -7.57
N ASN A 88 -5.84 -36.99 -8.50
CA ASN A 88 -6.73 -36.67 -9.62
C ASN A 88 -6.35 -37.41 -10.92
N ALA A 89 -5.49 -38.43 -10.85
CA ALA A 89 -5.04 -39.17 -12.02
C ALA A 89 -6.23 -39.75 -12.81
N GLY A 90 -6.31 -39.43 -14.11
CA GLY A 90 -7.36 -39.88 -15.02
C GLY A 90 -8.62 -39.00 -15.06
N GLY A 91 -8.68 -37.93 -14.25
CA GLY A 91 -9.67 -36.85 -14.38
C GLY A 91 -9.11 -35.62 -15.10
N ASP A 92 -9.97 -34.61 -15.31
CA ASP A 92 -9.62 -33.37 -15.99
C ASP A 92 -8.56 -32.55 -15.23
N ASP A 93 -8.48 -32.70 -13.90
CA ASP A 93 -7.50 -32.04 -13.02
C ASP A 93 -6.22 -32.86 -12.80
N GLY A 94 -6.03 -33.96 -13.54
CA GLY A 94 -4.85 -34.80 -13.47
C GLY A 94 -3.73 -34.34 -14.42
N GLY A 95 -2.49 -34.26 -13.91
CA GLY A 95 -1.33 -33.89 -14.73
C GLY A 95 -1.21 -32.39 -14.99
N ALA A 96 -1.63 -31.57 -14.03
CA ALA A 96 -1.49 -30.12 -14.08
C ALA A 96 -0.03 -29.68 -13.86
N ASP A 97 0.33 -28.53 -14.44
CA ASP A 97 1.62 -27.87 -14.26
C ASP A 97 1.64 -26.91 -13.05
N GLY A 98 0.48 -26.65 -12.45
CA GLY A 98 0.31 -25.73 -11.33
C GLY A 98 -1.13 -25.74 -10.80
N PHE A 99 -1.39 -24.95 -9.76
CA PHE A 99 -2.70 -24.81 -9.15
C PHE A 99 -2.89 -23.39 -8.59
N ASP A 100 -4.14 -22.94 -8.47
CA ASP A 100 -4.47 -21.68 -7.78
C ASP A 100 -4.31 -21.83 -6.26
N LEU A 101 -3.79 -20.80 -5.59
CA LEU A 101 -3.49 -20.84 -4.16
C LEU A 101 -4.72 -21.11 -3.27
N ASP A 102 -5.94 -20.85 -3.78
CA ASP A 102 -7.20 -21.19 -3.11
C ASP A 102 -7.35 -22.70 -2.83
N VAL A 103 -6.60 -23.56 -3.55
CA VAL A 103 -6.54 -25.00 -3.27
C VAL A 103 -5.94 -25.29 -1.90
N LEU A 104 -5.04 -24.42 -1.39
CA LEU A 104 -4.44 -24.58 -0.06
C LEU A 104 -5.49 -24.56 1.05
N GLU A 105 -6.59 -23.83 0.87
CA GLU A 105 -7.72 -23.78 1.80
C GLU A 105 -8.51 -25.10 1.85
N LYS A 106 -8.45 -25.89 0.78
CA LYS A 106 -9.18 -27.16 0.63
C LYS A 106 -8.42 -28.36 1.19
N LEU A 107 -7.10 -28.26 1.37
CA LEU A 107 -6.27 -29.33 1.94
C LEU A 107 -6.79 -29.93 3.26
N PRO A 108 -7.30 -29.16 4.25
CA PRO A 108 -7.87 -29.72 5.48
C PRO A 108 -9.20 -30.49 5.30
N GLU A 109 -9.88 -30.30 4.17
CA GLU A 109 -11.16 -30.96 3.88
C GLU A 109 -10.96 -32.38 3.34
N ILE A 110 -9.80 -32.65 2.74
CA ILE A 110 -9.44 -33.95 2.18
C ILE A 110 -8.87 -34.82 3.30
N LYS A 111 -9.59 -35.87 3.67
CA LYS A 111 -9.23 -36.77 4.77
C LYS A 111 -9.05 -38.21 4.31
N ASP A 112 -8.14 -38.91 4.97
CA ASP A 112 -8.00 -40.36 4.81
C ASP A 112 -9.07 -41.14 5.61
N GLY A 113 -9.01 -42.47 5.54
CA GLY A 113 -9.92 -43.36 6.26
C GLY A 113 -9.80 -43.30 7.79
N ASP A 114 -8.68 -42.79 8.31
CA ASP A 114 -8.41 -42.60 9.74
C ASP A 114 -8.79 -41.18 10.21
N GLY A 115 -9.24 -40.31 9.29
CA GLY A 115 -9.67 -38.94 9.54
C GLY A 115 -8.55 -37.90 9.58
N LEU A 116 -7.32 -38.28 9.21
CA LEU A 116 -6.19 -37.35 9.07
C LEU A 116 -6.31 -36.58 7.75
N ASP A 117 -6.04 -35.27 7.80
CA ASP A 117 -6.11 -34.43 6.61
C ASP A 117 -4.82 -34.44 5.79
N LEU A 118 -4.90 -33.96 4.54
CA LEU A 118 -3.79 -34.01 3.60
C LEU A 118 -2.55 -33.24 4.06
N ARG A 119 -2.71 -32.23 4.94
CA ARG A 119 -1.57 -31.49 5.50
C ARG A 119 -0.72 -32.37 6.41
N HIS A 120 -1.36 -33.29 7.15
CA HIS A 120 -0.64 -34.25 8.01
C HIS A 120 0.19 -35.25 7.21
N PHE A 121 -0.18 -35.51 5.96
CA PHE A 121 0.58 -36.35 5.05
C PHE A 121 1.75 -35.58 4.41
N ILE A 122 1.50 -34.34 3.98
CA ILE A 122 2.48 -33.51 3.26
C ILE A 122 3.57 -32.94 4.19
N LEU A 123 3.24 -32.63 5.44
CA LEU A 123 4.15 -31.98 6.40
C LEU A 123 4.84 -32.95 7.37
N LYS A 124 4.78 -34.26 7.08
CA LYS A 124 5.29 -35.32 7.97
C LYS A 124 6.78 -35.57 7.82
#